data_AF-A0A251V2B1-F1
#
_entry.id   AF-A0A251V2B1-F1
#
_cell.length_a   1.000
_cell.length_b   1.000
_cell.length_c   1.000
_cell.angle_alpha   90.00
_cell.angle_beta   90.00
_cell.angle_gamma   90.00
#
_symmetry.space_group_name_H-M   'P 1'
#
loop_
_entity.id
_entity.type
_entity.pdbx_description
1 polymer ?
#
loop_
_entity_poly.entity_id
_entity_poly.type
_entity_poly.pdbx_seq_one_letter_code
_entity_poly.pdbx_strand_id
1 'polypeptide(L)'
;MICSFLLFSNNNNKASSSSSTTSKSSRDDTTFLFKDKEDVLKLTCQQLKKMPQLSSIDDAFHLSDSEISEIFFLFVSGRLAATEEYMKWNLYAKAFYLKLHSSCGNIPPLSYESLVADGISSDQEEEEEPPLSPDGISSDDVLTRVIGFARPRLLGPFKFGEYTERTQPRCIPYHLYLLLKQAVAIMKSSPTKTTKLKMVEKKIRFFCNYFHSHLPLGWKYKRGRASKEVESYDPTRKPRYDMSGYTPISSFTGAHVEHEYDEQTRLSRQSMIATMWTIHSRQTPNLWEMAPQEISFYCKICSCFGIDYHRLEAASQDDVCLMNVGLHPRSF
;
A
#
# COMPACT_ATOMS: atom_id res chain seq x y z
N MET A 1 11.90 57.18 25.26
CA MET A 1 11.31 57.17 26.62
C MET A 1 11.16 55.70 26.98
N ILE A 2 11.89 55.08 27.93
CA ILE A 2 12.33 55.47 29.29
C ILE A 2 11.19 55.36 30.32
N CYS A 3 11.51 54.79 31.49
CA CYS A 3 10.64 54.29 32.59
C CYS A 3 9.91 52.97 32.22
N SER A 4 10.11 51.81 32.85
CA SER A 4 10.76 51.41 34.13
C SER A 4 10.05 51.83 35.43
N PHE A 5 9.67 50.86 36.27
CA PHE A 5 9.74 50.73 37.76
C PHE A 5 9.21 49.27 38.06
N LEU A 6 9.83 48.35 38.82
CA LEU A 6 10.41 48.33 40.20
C LEU A 6 9.33 48.40 41.31
N LEU A 7 9.26 47.57 42.36
CA LEU A 7 9.89 46.25 42.71
C LEU A 7 8.74 45.25 43.08
N PHE A 8 8.68 44.35 44.08
CA PHE A 8 9.50 43.76 45.19
C PHE A 8 8.70 42.50 45.71
N SER A 9 9.14 41.51 46.53
CA SER A 9 10.43 41.11 47.15
C SER A 9 10.39 39.65 47.69
N ASN A 10 11.53 39.15 48.19
CA ASN A 10 11.80 38.20 49.31
C ASN A 10 10.65 37.51 50.12
N ASN A 11 10.81 36.32 50.75
CA ASN A 11 11.97 35.40 50.92
C ASN A 11 11.57 33.97 51.43
N ASN A 12 12.54 33.03 51.42
CA ASN A 12 12.72 31.83 52.28
C ASN A 12 11.55 30.85 52.59
N ASN A 13 11.74 29.56 52.28
CA ASN A 13 12.09 28.56 53.32
C ASN A 13 12.61 27.21 52.74
N LYS A 14 13.06 26.28 53.60
CA LYS A 14 14.12 25.30 53.26
C LYS A 14 13.94 23.87 53.84
N ALA A 15 13.99 22.87 52.93
CA ALA A 15 14.41 21.46 53.10
C ALA A 15 13.62 20.46 53.99
N SER A 16 13.76 19.16 53.63
CA SER A 16 13.41 17.91 54.38
C SER A 16 11.91 17.66 54.72
N SER A 17 11.36 16.44 54.81
CA SER A 17 11.78 15.03 54.54
C SER A 17 10.57 14.10 54.80
N SER A 18 10.38 12.85 54.32
CA SER A 18 11.08 11.93 53.40
C SER A 18 10.25 10.64 53.17
N SER A 19 10.57 9.83 52.15
CA SER A 19 9.97 8.49 51.82
C SER A 19 8.53 8.52 51.25
N SER A 20 8.00 7.51 50.53
CA SER A 20 8.49 6.14 50.29
C SER A 20 8.16 5.55 48.89
N THR A 21 8.89 4.48 48.57
CA THR A 21 8.84 3.45 47.50
C THR A 21 7.60 3.22 46.60
N THR A 22 7.90 2.76 45.36
CA THR A 22 7.10 1.87 44.45
C THR A 22 5.84 2.42 43.77
N SER A 23 5.46 2.01 42.54
CA SER A 23 6.08 1.04 41.59
C SER A 23 5.60 1.25 40.14
N LYS A 24 6.42 0.79 39.17
CA LYS A 24 6.07 0.33 37.80
C LYS A 24 5.06 1.18 37.01
N SER A 25 5.58 1.97 36.07
CA SER A 25 4.84 2.28 34.84
C SER A 25 4.91 1.08 33.89
N SER A 26 3.76 0.57 33.50
CA SER A 26 3.55 -0.22 32.28
C SER A 26 2.41 0.45 31.52
N ARG A 27 2.66 0.89 30.28
CA ARG A 27 1.61 1.40 29.39
C ARG A 27 0.85 0.23 28.78
N ASP A 28 -0.47 0.29 28.84
CA ASP A 28 -1.34 -0.55 28.02
C ASP A 28 -1.47 0.06 26.62
N ASP A 29 -0.74 -0.50 25.65
CA ASP A 29 -0.93 -0.21 24.21
C ASP A 29 -1.99 -1.14 23.57
N THR A 30 -2.54 -2.11 24.34
CA THR A 30 -3.45 -3.16 23.85
C THR A 30 -4.90 -2.72 23.63
N THR A 31 -5.31 -1.57 24.16
CA THR A 31 -6.73 -1.16 24.25
C THR A 31 -7.38 -0.88 22.88
N PHE A 32 -6.61 -0.49 21.87
CA PHE A 32 -7.15 -0.10 20.56
C PHE A 32 -7.65 -1.28 19.72
N LEU A 33 -7.17 -2.51 19.95
CA LEU A 33 -7.49 -3.66 19.09
C LEU A 33 -8.92 -4.21 19.24
N PHE A 34 -9.67 -3.74 20.25
CA PHE A 34 -10.95 -4.35 20.65
C PHE A 34 -12.18 -3.71 19.99
N LYS A 35 -12.17 -2.41 19.68
CA LYS A 35 -13.32 -1.77 18.98
C LYS A 35 -13.47 -2.23 17.53
N ASP A 36 -12.36 -2.47 16.83
CA ASP A 36 -12.40 -3.06 15.48
C ASP A 36 -13.06 -4.46 15.48
N LYS A 37 -12.91 -5.25 16.57
CA LYS A 37 -13.61 -6.54 16.71
C LYS A 37 -15.13 -6.35 16.76
N GLU A 38 -15.64 -5.30 17.40
CA GLU A 38 -17.09 -5.03 17.48
C GLU A 38 -17.70 -4.68 16.11
N ASP A 39 -17.08 -3.80 15.32
CA ASP A 39 -17.58 -3.50 13.97
C ASP A 39 -17.37 -4.66 12.98
N VAL A 40 -16.37 -5.52 13.20
CA VAL A 40 -16.24 -6.81 12.51
C VAL A 40 -17.35 -7.79 12.91
N LEU A 41 -17.76 -7.85 14.19
CA LEU A 41 -18.88 -8.67 14.66
C LEU A 41 -20.24 -8.21 14.11
N LYS A 42 -20.39 -6.93 13.73
CA LYS A 42 -21.58 -6.41 13.02
C LYS A 42 -21.67 -6.90 11.56
N LEU A 43 -20.62 -7.49 10.99
CA LEU A 43 -20.68 -8.10 9.66
C LEU A 43 -21.42 -9.44 9.70
N THR A 44 -22.27 -9.69 8.70
CA THR A 44 -22.97 -10.98 8.63
C THR A 44 -21.99 -12.14 8.53
N CYS A 45 -22.34 -13.30 9.10
CA CYS A 45 -21.54 -14.53 9.00
C CYS A 45 -21.24 -14.95 7.55
N GLN A 46 -22.01 -14.49 6.56
CA GLN A 46 -21.71 -14.69 5.13
C GLN A 46 -20.69 -13.70 4.53
N GLN A 47 -20.57 -12.49 5.08
CA GLN A 47 -19.50 -11.54 4.75
C GLN A 47 -18.19 -11.98 5.40
N LEU A 48 -18.23 -12.34 6.69
CA LEU A 48 -17.08 -12.86 7.43
C LEU A 48 -16.50 -14.13 6.79
N LYS A 49 -17.32 -15.13 6.45
CA LYS A 49 -16.87 -16.33 5.72
C LYS A 49 -16.35 -16.08 4.30
N LYS A 50 -16.50 -14.86 3.76
CA LYS A 50 -15.90 -14.43 2.49
C LYS A 50 -14.62 -13.60 2.68
N MET A 51 -14.36 -13.03 3.85
CA MET A 51 -13.14 -12.24 4.10
C MET A 51 -11.84 -13.05 3.98
N PRO A 52 -11.73 -14.32 4.41
CA PRO A 52 -10.57 -15.16 4.08
C PRO A 52 -10.39 -15.41 2.58
N GLN A 53 -11.46 -15.33 1.78
CA GLN A 53 -11.39 -15.41 0.32
C GLN A 53 -10.95 -14.07 -0.32
N LEU A 54 -10.89 -13.01 0.51
CA LEU A 54 -10.31 -11.69 0.27
C LEU A 54 -9.00 -11.48 1.05
N SER A 55 -8.36 -12.56 1.50
CA SER A 55 -6.92 -12.57 1.82
C SER A 55 -6.05 -12.20 0.61
N SER A 56 -6.64 -12.16 -0.59
CA SER A 56 -5.97 -11.78 -1.82
C SER A 56 -5.24 -10.44 -1.70
N ILE A 57 -3.99 -10.45 -2.16
CA ILE A 57 -3.18 -9.27 -2.44
C ILE A 57 -3.79 -8.35 -3.52
N ASP A 58 -4.82 -8.82 -4.25
CA ASP A 58 -5.44 -8.11 -5.38
C ASP A 58 -6.38 -6.94 -5.01
N ASP A 59 -6.65 -6.70 -3.72
CA ASP A 59 -7.64 -5.69 -3.26
C ASP A 59 -7.47 -4.32 -3.93
N ALA A 60 -6.23 -3.82 -4.05
CA ALA A 60 -5.94 -2.52 -4.65
C ALA A 60 -6.30 -2.40 -6.16
N PHE A 61 -6.60 -3.50 -6.85
CA PHE A 61 -7.16 -3.49 -8.22
C PHE A 61 -8.70 -3.55 -8.26
N HIS A 62 -9.34 -3.86 -7.13
CA HIS A 62 -10.79 -3.84 -6.95
C HIS A 62 -11.29 -2.47 -6.48
N LEU A 63 -10.49 -1.76 -5.68
CA LEU A 63 -10.81 -0.40 -5.21
C LEU A 63 -10.65 0.67 -6.29
N SER A 64 -11.42 1.75 -6.13
CA SER A 64 -11.21 3.05 -6.75
C SER A 64 -10.24 3.91 -5.94
N ASP A 65 -9.63 4.92 -6.59
CA ASP A 65 -8.72 5.85 -5.91
C ASP A 65 -9.43 6.66 -4.81
N SER A 66 -10.74 6.89 -4.95
CA SER A 66 -11.59 7.50 -3.92
C SER A 66 -11.74 6.60 -2.69
N GLU A 67 -12.06 5.30 -2.86
CA GLU A 67 -12.16 4.37 -1.73
C GLU A 67 -10.82 4.23 -1.00
N ILE A 68 -9.69 4.20 -1.73
CA ILE A 68 -8.35 4.16 -1.12
C ILE A 68 -8.05 5.44 -0.34
N SER A 69 -8.44 6.61 -0.87
CA SER A 69 -8.23 7.90 -0.20
C SER A 69 -9.09 8.06 1.06
N GLU A 70 -10.33 7.58 1.02
CA GLU A 70 -11.29 7.57 2.14
C GLU A 70 -10.80 6.65 3.28
N ILE A 71 -10.40 5.42 2.92
CA ILE A 71 -9.81 4.45 3.86
C ILE A 71 -8.54 5.00 4.51
N PHE A 72 -7.63 5.59 3.71
CA PHE A 72 -6.40 6.18 4.23
C PHE A 72 -6.65 7.38 5.15
N PHE A 73 -7.60 8.24 4.82
CA PHE A 73 -7.95 9.39 5.66
C PHE A 73 -8.41 8.96 7.05
N LEU A 74 -9.28 7.95 7.14
CA LEU A 74 -9.74 7.40 8.42
C LEU A 74 -8.59 6.75 9.21
N PHE A 75 -7.78 5.94 8.54
CA PHE A 75 -6.58 5.31 9.10
C PHE A 75 -5.58 6.32 9.70
N VAL A 76 -5.21 7.37 8.96
CA VAL A 76 -4.22 8.37 9.41
C VAL A 76 -4.79 9.39 10.41
N SER A 77 -6.08 9.72 10.34
CA SER A 77 -6.72 10.58 11.34
C SER A 77 -7.02 9.86 12.67
N GLY A 78 -6.82 8.54 12.75
CA GLY A 78 -7.25 7.71 13.88
C GLY A 78 -8.78 7.65 14.06
N ARG A 79 -9.55 8.19 13.10
CA ARG A 79 -11.02 8.20 13.12
C ARG A 79 -11.51 6.84 12.63
N LEU A 80 -12.08 6.05 13.53
CA LEU A 80 -12.78 4.82 13.16
C LEU A 80 -13.90 5.13 12.15
N ALA A 81 -14.05 4.27 11.14
CA ALA A 81 -15.16 4.37 10.20
C ALA A 81 -16.47 4.20 10.97
N ALA A 82 -17.38 5.19 10.93
CA ALA A 82 -18.66 5.04 11.63
C ALA A 82 -19.42 3.83 11.05
N THR A 83 -20.17 3.06 11.86
CA THR A 83 -20.82 1.82 11.38
C THR A 83 -21.65 2.04 10.11
N GLU A 84 -22.28 3.20 9.91
CA GLU A 84 -22.94 3.53 8.64
C GLU A 84 -21.99 3.76 7.45
N GLU A 85 -20.88 4.47 7.65
CA GLU A 85 -19.82 4.69 6.65
C GLU A 85 -19.26 3.33 6.24
N TYR A 86 -18.85 2.53 7.23
CA TYR A 86 -18.37 1.16 7.06
C TYR A 86 -19.42 0.29 6.35
N MET A 87 -20.70 0.32 6.73
CA MET A 87 -21.73 -0.50 6.07
C MET A 87 -21.87 -0.19 4.57
N LYS A 88 -21.72 1.07 4.15
CA LYS A 88 -21.73 1.49 2.73
C LYS A 88 -20.57 0.90 1.91
N TRP A 89 -19.43 0.58 2.54
CA TRP A 89 -18.26 0.04 1.85
C TRP A 89 -18.43 -1.37 1.27
N ASN A 90 -17.81 -1.58 0.10
CA ASN A 90 -17.71 -2.88 -0.54
C ASN A 90 -16.76 -3.82 0.26
N LEU A 91 -16.84 -5.14 0.04
CA LEU A 91 -16.12 -6.11 0.88
C LEU A 91 -14.59 -6.08 0.71
N TYR A 92 -14.07 -5.60 -0.43
CA TYR A 92 -12.62 -5.35 -0.62
C TYR A 92 -12.17 -4.10 0.17
N ALA A 93 -13.00 -3.05 0.23
CA ALA A 93 -12.70 -1.83 0.99
C ALA A 93 -12.58 -2.14 2.50
N LYS A 94 -13.52 -2.95 3.00
CA LYS A 94 -13.50 -3.47 4.38
C LYS A 94 -12.26 -4.31 4.68
N ALA A 95 -11.88 -5.21 3.78
CA ALA A 95 -10.67 -6.02 3.93
C ALA A 95 -9.40 -5.16 3.93
N PHE A 96 -9.31 -4.17 3.03
CA PHE A 96 -8.16 -3.28 2.89
C PHE A 96 -7.97 -2.33 4.08
N TYR A 97 -9.05 -1.80 4.66
CA TYR A 97 -9.01 -0.99 5.89
C TYR A 97 -8.44 -1.78 7.08
N LEU A 98 -9.01 -2.96 7.37
CA LEU A 98 -8.54 -3.83 8.47
C LEU A 98 -7.08 -4.27 8.28
N LYS A 99 -6.69 -4.53 7.02
CA LYS A 99 -5.31 -4.83 6.62
C LYS A 99 -4.36 -3.65 6.93
N LEU A 100 -4.71 -2.43 6.57
CA LEU A 100 -3.91 -1.24 6.89
C LEU A 100 -3.76 -1.07 8.41
N HIS A 101 -4.86 -1.15 9.18
CA HIS A 101 -4.82 -1.08 10.64
C HIS A 101 -3.90 -2.15 11.26
N SER A 102 -3.93 -3.40 10.78
CA SER A 102 -3.04 -4.46 11.29
C SER A 102 -1.54 -4.19 11.07
N SER A 103 -1.18 -3.45 10.01
CA SER A 103 0.22 -3.16 9.67
C SER A 103 0.95 -2.30 10.72
N CYS A 104 0.23 -1.49 11.50
CA CYS A 104 0.82 -0.67 12.56
C CYS A 104 1.31 -1.47 13.78
N GLY A 105 0.82 -2.69 13.99
CA GLY A 105 1.06 -3.45 15.24
C GLY A 105 2.13 -4.54 15.17
N ASN A 106 2.68 -4.85 13.98
CA ASN A 106 3.27 -6.18 13.69
C ASN A 106 2.33 -7.37 13.97
N ILE A 107 1.01 -7.10 14.02
CA ILE A 107 -0.03 -8.09 14.28
C ILE A 107 -0.46 -8.69 12.93
N PRO A 108 -0.56 -10.02 12.79
CA PRO A 108 -1.01 -10.62 11.54
C PRO A 108 -2.44 -10.17 11.20
N PRO A 109 -2.76 -9.91 9.92
CA PRO A 109 -4.09 -9.43 9.51
C PRO A 109 -5.18 -10.43 9.92
N LEU A 110 -6.29 -9.89 10.46
CA LEU A 110 -7.38 -10.66 11.08
C LEU A 110 -7.85 -11.84 10.22
N SER A 111 -7.65 -13.06 10.72
CA SER A 111 -8.12 -14.31 10.10
C SER A 111 -9.48 -14.70 10.65
N TYR A 112 -10.29 -15.43 9.87
CA TYR A 112 -11.59 -15.91 10.33
C TYR A 112 -11.47 -16.91 11.49
N GLU A 113 -10.41 -17.71 11.51
CA GLU A 113 -10.08 -18.60 12.61
C GLU A 113 -9.80 -17.82 13.91
N SER A 114 -9.02 -16.73 13.83
CA SER A 114 -8.75 -15.85 14.98
C SER A 114 -9.99 -15.13 15.55
N LEU A 115 -11.03 -14.93 14.72
CA LEU A 115 -12.30 -14.33 15.15
C LEU A 115 -13.27 -15.33 15.79
N VAL A 116 -13.05 -16.65 15.61
CA VAL A 116 -13.94 -17.71 16.12
C VAL A 116 -13.39 -18.35 17.41
N ALA A 117 -12.08 -18.24 17.66
CA ALA A 117 -11.44 -18.83 18.85
C ALA A 117 -11.76 -18.10 20.18
N ASP A 118 -11.95 -16.78 20.16
CA ASP A 118 -12.11 -15.92 21.35
C ASP A 118 -13.56 -15.83 21.89
N GLY A 119 -14.49 -16.66 21.41
CA GLY A 119 -15.92 -16.46 21.62
C GLY A 119 -16.47 -16.78 23.02
N ILE A 120 -16.50 -15.81 23.94
CA ILE A 120 -17.22 -15.87 25.23
C ILE A 120 -18.00 -14.57 25.51
N SER A 121 -19.27 -14.76 25.90
CA SER A 121 -20.24 -13.83 26.51
C SER A 121 -20.56 -12.48 25.86
N SER A 122 -21.85 -12.24 25.65
CA SER A 122 -22.44 -10.92 25.86
C SER A 122 -22.47 -10.58 27.35
N ASP A 123 -22.53 -9.29 27.70
CA ASP A 123 -23.68 -8.68 28.37
C ASP A 123 -23.45 -7.14 28.46
N GLN A 124 -24.23 -6.41 29.25
CA GLN A 124 -24.55 -4.98 29.07
C GLN A 124 -23.62 -3.99 29.80
N GLU A 125 -23.54 -2.73 29.34
CA GLU A 125 -24.09 -1.53 30.02
C GLU A 125 -23.93 -0.24 29.18
N GLU A 126 -24.42 0.92 29.66
CA GLU A 126 -24.71 2.15 28.89
C GLU A 126 -23.97 3.42 29.39
N GLU A 127 -23.90 4.47 28.54
CA GLU A 127 -23.53 5.89 28.82
C GLU A 127 -22.10 6.19 29.37
N GLU A 128 -21.53 7.41 29.36
CA GLU A 128 -22.00 8.78 29.01
C GLU A 128 -21.08 9.48 27.97
N GLU A 129 -21.56 10.57 27.33
CA GLU A 129 -20.72 11.59 26.65
C GLU A 129 -20.56 12.87 27.51
N PRO A 130 -19.33 13.45 27.58
CA PRO A 130 -19.09 14.87 27.83
C PRO A 130 -18.32 15.57 26.68
N PRO A 131 -18.31 16.92 26.58
CA PRO A 131 -18.74 17.57 25.34
C PRO A 131 -17.68 18.33 24.51
N LEU A 132 -18.08 18.69 23.29
CA LEU A 132 -17.37 19.56 22.33
C LEU A 132 -17.26 21.03 22.78
N SER A 133 -16.12 21.69 22.49
CA SER A 133 -15.92 23.14 22.24
C SER A 133 -14.42 23.41 21.91
N PRO A 134 -14.00 24.56 21.34
CA PRO A 134 -13.69 24.59 19.90
C PRO A 134 -12.31 25.21 19.57
N ASP A 135 -12.17 25.68 18.32
CA ASP A 135 -11.07 26.46 17.74
C ASP A 135 -9.74 25.72 17.45
N GLY A 136 -9.02 26.04 16.36
CA GLY A 136 -9.30 27.06 15.34
C GLY A 136 -8.63 26.77 14.00
N ILE A 137 -9.22 27.30 12.92
CA ILE A 137 -8.71 27.13 11.55
C ILE A 137 -7.55 28.10 11.32
N SER A 138 -6.33 27.57 11.14
CA SER A 138 -5.21 28.36 10.62
C SER A 138 -5.33 28.48 9.09
N SER A 139 -5.58 29.70 8.61
CA SER A 139 -5.80 30.00 7.19
C SER A 139 -4.50 30.40 6.49
N ASP A 140 -3.62 29.44 6.16
CA ASP A 140 -2.36 29.76 5.46
C ASP A 140 -1.79 28.66 4.52
N ASP A 141 -2.64 27.95 3.77
CA ASP A 141 -2.22 27.15 2.60
C ASP A 141 -3.15 27.32 1.37
N VAL A 142 -3.44 28.58 1.05
CA VAL A 142 -4.23 28.97 -0.14
C VAL A 142 -3.37 29.64 -1.22
N LEU A 143 -2.07 29.86 -0.94
CA LEU A 143 -1.15 30.60 -1.82
C LEU A 143 -0.29 29.72 -2.76
N THR A 144 -0.61 28.43 -2.91
CA THR A 144 0.00 27.53 -3.91
C THR A 144 -0.91 27.35 -5.16
N ARG A 145 -1.82 28.30 -5.41
CA ARG A 145 -2.53 28.46 -6.70
C ARG A 145 -1.95 29.64 -7.48
N VAL A 146 -2.11 29.62 -8.80
CA VAL A 146 -1.73 30.68 -9.76
C VAL A 146 -0.24 30.78 -10.11
N ILE A 147 0.41 29.66 -10.46
CA ILE A 147 1.07 29.56 -11.78
C ILE A 147 0.65 28.22 -12.42
N GLY A 148 0.18 28.28 -13.66
CA GLY A 148 -0.33 27.13 -14.42
C GLY A 148 0.76 26.23 -15.01
N PHE A 149 1.64 25.65 -14.17
CA PHE A 149 2.58 24.63 -14.63
C PHE A 149 1.84 23.33 -14.98
N ALA A 150 1.55 23.16 -16.27
CA ALA A 150 1.07 21.89 -16.82
C ALA A 150 2.18 20.84 -16.69
N ARG A 151 2.13 20.04 -15.62
CA ARG A 151 3.05 18.92 -15.37
C ARG A 151 3.10 17.99 -16.59
N PRO A 152 4.29 17.69 -17.15
CA PRO A 152 4.42 16.77 -18.28
C PRO A 152 3.71 15.43 -18.02
N ARG A 153 2.65 15.17 -18.79
CA ARG A 153 1.90 13.92 -18.71
C ARG A 153 2.77 12.78 -19.23
N LEU A 154 3.17 11.88 -18.32
CA LEU A 154 3.90 10.67 -18.69
C LEU A 154 2.91 9.61 -19.16
N LEU A 155 2.96 9.30 -20.45
CA LEU A 155 2.18 8.22 -21.06
C LEU A 155 3.00 6.94 -21.09
N GLY A 156 2.43 5.86 -20.53
CA GLY A 156 3.03 4.53 -20.58
C GLY A 156 3.12 3.96 -22.01
N PRO A 157 4.02 2.98 -22.26
CA PRO A 157 4.74 2.20 -21.26
C PRO A 157 5.93 2.93 -20.61
N PHE A 158 6.15 2.64 -19.34
CA PHE A 158 7.16 3.27 -18.50
C PHE A 158 8.49 2.53 -18.59
N LYS A 159 9.60 3.29 -18.63
CA LYS A 159 10.96 2.77 -18.44
C LYS A 159 11.45 3.22 -17.06
N PHE A 160 11.95 2.27 -16.27
CA PHE A 160 12.69 2.51 -15.02
C PHE A 160 14.16 2.05 -15.11
N GLY A 161 14.55 1.63 -16.31
CA GLY A 161 15.86 1.16 -16.73
C GLY A 161 15.76 0.60 -18.15
N GLU A 162 16.86 0.10 -18.69
CA GLU A 162 16.91 -0.48 -20.03
C GLU A 162 17.93 -1.61 -20.15
N TYR A 163 17.82 -2.41 -21.20
CA TYR A 163 18.78 -3.45 -21.56
C TYR A 163 19.55 -3.02 -22.80
N THR A 164 20.86 -3.35 -22.85
CA THR A 164 21.62 -3.24 -24.10
C THR A 164 20.98 -4.11 -25.19
N GLU A 165 21.14 -3.75 -26.47
CA GLU A 165 20.54 -4.49 -27.59
C GLU A 165 20.79 -6.00 -27.56
N ARG A 166 21.95 -6.42 -27.07
CA ARG A 166 22.37 -7.83 -27.01
C ARG A 166 21.81 -8.59 -25.79
N THR A 167 21.39 -7.86 -24.75
CA THR A 167 20.88 -8.41 -23.47
C THR A 167 19.36 -8.27 -23.31
N GLN A 168 18.63 -7.77 -24.30
CA GLN A 168 17.18 -7.63 -24.24
C GLN A 168 16.45 -8.95 -23.90
N PRO A 169 15.37 -8.92 -23.09
CA PRO A 169 14.61 -10.10 -22.70
C PRO A 169 14.12 -10.91 -23.91
N ARG A 170 14.47 -12.19 -23.96
CA ARG A 170 14.03 -13.11 -25.05
C ARG A 170 12.72 -13.84 -24.76
N CYS A 171 12.25 -13.80 -23.52
CA CYS A 171 10.94 -14.31 -23.10
C CYS A 171 10.31 -13.32 -22.11
N ILE A 172 9.00 -13.49 -21.85
CA ILE A 172 8.32 -12.71 -20.82
C ILE A 172 8.87 -13.02 -19.40
N PRO A 173 8.73 -12.09 -18.45
CA PRO A 173 8.97 -12.34 -17.02
C PRO A 173 8.11 -13.50 -16.46
N TYR A 174 8.64 -14.25 -15.50
CA TYR A 174 7.94 -15.38 -14.87
C TYR A 174 6.64 -14.96 -14.17
N HIS A 175 6.60 -13.82 -13.47
CA HIS A 175 5.36 -13.30 -12.88
C HIS A 175 4.30 -12.92 -13.94
N LEU A 176 4.71 -12.38 -15.10
CA LEU A 176 3.79 -12.19 -16.22
C LEU A 176 3.28 -13.52 -16.79
N TYR A 177 4.13 -14.55 -16.90
CA TYR A 177 3.70 -15.90 -17.26
C TYR A 177 2.64 -16.46 -16.29
N LEU A 178 2.81 -16.27 -14.97
CA LEU A 178 1.81 -16.72 -13.99
C LEU A 178 0.46 -16.00 -14.17
N LEU A 179 0.46 -14.69 -14.45
CA LEU A 179 -0.77 -13.95 -14.75
C LEU A 179 -1.44 -14.44 -16.06
N LEU A 180 -0.66 -14.74 -17.10
CA LEU A 180 -1.20 -15.35 -18.33
C LEU A 180 -1.78 -16.74 -18.06
N LYS A 181 -1.09 -17.57 -17.27
CA LYS A 181 -1.55 -18.92 -16.87
C LYS A 181 -2.86 -18.85 -16.09
N GLN A 182 -3.00 -17.88 -15.18
CA GLN A 182 -4.23 -17.60 -14.45
C GLN A 182 -5.38 -17.18 -15.41
N ALA A 183 -5.11 -16.27 -16.35
CA ALA A 183 -6.10 -15.85 -17.36
C ALA A 183 -6.55 -17.01 -18.26
N VAL A 184 -5.62 -17.84 -18.74
CA VAL A 184 -5.90 -19.04 -19.55
C VAL A 184 -6.71 -20.08 -18.77
N ALA A 185 -6.38 -20.31 -17.49
CA ALA A 185 -7.16 -21.18 -16.63
C ALA A 185 -8.60 -20.67 -16.41
N ILE A 186 -8.79 -19.36 -16.19
CA ILE A 186 -10.13 -18.75 -16.10
C ILE A 186 -10.91 -18.98 -17.40
N MET A 187 -10.32 -18.64 -18.56
CA MET A 187 -10.94 -18.81 -19.89
C MET A 187 -11.32 -20.27 -20.18
N LYS A 188 -10.46 -21.24 -19.87
CA LYS A 188 -10.76 -22.68 -20.01
C LYS A 188 -11.85 -23.15 -19.02
N SER A 189 -11.96 -22.54 -17.83
CA SER A 189 -12.87 -23.01 -16.77
C SER A 189 -14.32 -22.55 -16.87
N SER A 190 -14.62 -21.42 -17.52
CA SER A 190 -15.99 -20.93 -17.77
C SER A 190 -15.98 -19.61 -18.55
N PRO A 191 -16.75 -19.48 -19.64
CA PRO A 191 -16.86 -18.22 -20.39
C PRO A 191 -17.63 -17.12 -19.62
N THR A 192 -18.42 -17.46 -18.59
CA THR A 192 -19.23 -16.48 -17.85
C THR A 192 -18.47 -15.76 -16.73
N LYS A 193 -17.25 -16.21 -16.37
CA LYS A 193 -16.38 -15.60 -15.32
C LYS A 193 -15.72 -14.27 -15.76
N THR A 194 -16.45 -13.44 -16.52
CA THR A 194 -15.93 -12.22 -17.17
C THR A 194 -15.29 -11.24 -16.20
N THR A 195 -15.84 -11.06 -14.99
CA THR A 195 -15.27 -10.16 -13.96
C THR A 195 -13.90 -10.64 -13.48
N LYS A 196 -13.71 -11.95 -13.22
CA LYS A 196 -12.41 -12.50 -12.82
C LYS A 196 -11.38 -12.45 -13.95
N LEU A 197 -11.80 -12.61 -15.21
CA LEU A 197 -10.90 -12.41 -16.36
C LEU A 197 -10.50 -10.94 -16.52
N LYS A 198 -11.45 -10.00 -16.48
CA LYS A 198 -11.22 -8.55 -16.52
C LYS A 198 -10.25 -8.10 -15.42
N MET A 199 -10.33 -8.71 -14.23
CA MET A 199 -9.41 -8.51 -13.11
C MET A 199 -7.98 -8.88 -13.52
N VAL A 200 -7.72 -10.12 -13.92
CA VAL A 200 -6.37 -10.56 -14.31
C VAL A 200 -5.85 -9.77 -15.51
N GLU A 201 -6.71 -9.36 -16.44
CA GLU A 201 -6.36 -8.46 -17.55
C GLU A 201 -6.08 -6.99 -17.13
N LYS A 202 -6.48 -6.55 -15.92
CA LYS A 202 -5.92 -5.33 -15.31
C LYS A 202 -4.48 -5.60 -14.86
N LYS A 203 -4.21 -6.69 -14.13
CA LYS A 203 -2.86 -7.06 -13.62
C LYS A 203 -1.86 -7.19 -14.76
N ILE A 204 -2.13 -8.12 -15.69
CA ILE A 204 -2.27 -7.82 -17.13
C ILE A 204 -1.53 -6.57 -17.62
N ARG A 205 -2.34 -5.57 -17.99
CA ARG A 205 -1.86 -4.29 -18.54
C ARG A 205 -1.01 -3.48 -17.56
N PHE A 206 -1.24 -3.55 -16.25
CA PHE A 206 -0.45 -2.85 -15.24
C PHE A 206 1.02 -3.32 -15.28
N PHE A 207 1.25 -4.63 -15.20
CA PHE A 207 2.58 -5.22 -15.34
C PHE A 207 3.23 -4.78 -16.67
N CYS A 208 2.48 -4.86 -17.77
CA CYS A 208 2.98 -4.46 -19.09
C CYS A 208 3.30 -2.97 -19.22
N ASN A 209 2.73 -2.10 -18.38
CA ASN A 209 2.98 -0.67 -18.37
C ASN A 209 4.25 -0.36 -17.55
N TYR A 210 4.31 -0.84 -16.31
CA TYR A 210 5.36 -0.44 -15.35
C TYR A 210 6.63 -1.29 -15.41
N PHE A 211 6.55 -2.54 -15.90
CA PHE A 211 7.70 -3.43 -16.07
C PHE A 211 8.03 -3.64 -17.56
N HIS A 212 7.75 -2.63 -18.39
CA HIS A 212 7.88 -2.72 -19.85
C HIS A 212 9.30 -3.07 -20.32
N SER A 213 10.33 -2.50 -19.67
CA SER A 213 11.73 -2.78 -20.00
C SER A 213 12.12 -4.26 -19.87
N HIS A 214 11.36 -5.05 -19.09
CA HIS A 214 11.59 -6.49 -18.90
C HIS A 214 10.77 -7.36 -19.89
N LEU A 215 10.06 -6.77 -20.84
CA LEU A 215 9.34 -7.49 -21.89
C LEU A 215 10.21 -7.68 -23.14
N PRO A 216 10.00 -8.75 -23.93
CA PRO A 216 10.64 -8.88 -25.24
C PRO A 216 10.24 -7.76 -26.20
N LEU A 217 11.17 -7.40 -27.09
CA LEU A 217 10.98 -6.31 -28.05
C LEU A 217 9.70 -6.51 -28.87
N GLY A 218 8.81 -5.51 -28.83
CA GLY A 218 7.52 -5.53 -29.54
C GLY A 218 6.45 -6.45 -28.92
N TRP A 219 6.71 -7.13 -27.80
CA TRP A 219 5.71 -7.97 -27.12
C TRP A 219 4.56 -7.12 -26.57
N LYS A 220 3.32 -7.56 -26.82
CA LYS A 220 2.10 -6.91 -26.33
C LYS A 220 1.06 -7.98 -25.99
N TYR A 221 0.37 -7.81 -24.85
CA TYR A 221 -0.69 -8.72 -24.44
C TYR A 221 -1.81 -8.80 -25.49
N LYS A 222 -2.14 -10.02 -25.91
CA LYS A 222 -3.29 -10.31 -26.78
C LYS A 222 -4.00 -11.55 -26.24
N ARG A 223 -5.26 -11.41 -25.77
CA ARG A 223 -6.03 -12.51 -25.17
C ARG A 223 -6.00 -13.80 -25.98
N GLY A 224 -6.23 -13.71 -27.30
CA GLY A 224 -6.22 -14.85 -28.22
C GLY A 224 -4.86 -15.53 -28.44
N ARG A 225 -3.74 -14.94 -28.00
CA ARG A 225 -2.42 -15.59 -27.98
C ARG A 225 -2.06 -16.19 -26.61
N ALA A 226 -2.73 -15.82 -25.53
CA ALA A 226 -2.29 -16.12 -24.16
C ALA A 226 -2.04 -17.62 -23.90
N SER A 227 -2.86 -18.52 -24.45
CA SER A 227 -2.63 -19.97 -24.37
C SER A 227 -1.29 -20.37 -24.98
N LYS A 228 -0.98 -19.88 -26.19
CA LYS A 228 0.28 -20.18 -26.88
C LYS A 228 1.49 -19.62 -26.12
N GLU A 229 1.41 -18.40 -25.58
CA GLU A 229 2.49 -17.82 -24.77
C GLU A 229 2.76 -18.67 -23.51
N VAL A 230 1.72 -19.23 -22.89
CA VAL A 230 1.81 -20.11 -21.71
C VAL A 230 2.32 -21.51 -22.08
N GLU A 231 1.92 -22.04 -23.23
CA GLU A 231 2.30 -23.36 -23.75
C GLU A 231 3.74 -23.38 -24.29
N SER A 232 4.29 -22.24 -24.74
CA SER A 232 5.70 -22.09 -25.15
C SER A 232 6.64 -21.60 -24.05
N TYR A 233 6.16 -21.44 -22.81
CA TYR A 233 7.00 -20.94 -21.70
C TYR A 233 7.70 -22.10 -20.98
N ASP A 234 9.01 -21.99 -20.79
CA ASP A 234 9.79 -22.93 -19.97
C ASP A 234 9.80 -22.49 -18.49
N PRO A 235 9.09 -23.20 -17.58
CA PRO A 235 9.09 -22.87 -16.15
C PRO A 235 10.33 -23.39 -15.40
N THR A 236 11.20 -24.17 -16.07
CA THR A 236 12.42 -24.77 -15.48
C THR A 236 13.68 -23.93 -15.73
N ARG A 237 13.62 -22.96 -16.64
CA ARG A 237 14.69 -22.01 -16.97
C ARG A 237 15.36 -21.44 -15.71
N LYS A 238 16.70 -21.46 -15.71
CA LYS A 238 17.55 -20.74 -14.74
C LYS A 238 18.52 -19.80 -15.45
N PRO A 239 18.76 -18.58 -14.92
CA PRO A 239 17.97 -17.93 -13.88
C PRO A 239 16.55 -17.64 -14.38
N ARG A 240 15.57 -17.52 -13.45
CA ARG A 240 14.19 -17.16 -13.78
C ARG A 240 14.09 -15.77 -14.41
N TYR A 241 14.94 -14.87 -13.93
CA TYR A 241 15.11 -13.51 -14.43
C TYR A 241 16.55 -13.31 -14.86
N ASP A 242 16.71 -12.90 -16.12
CA ASP A 242 18.00 -12.49 -16.64
C ASP A 242 18.08 -10.96 -16.55
N MET A 243 18.88 -10.50 -15.59
CA MET A 243 19.15 -9.08 -15.35
C MET A 243 20.56 -8.70 -15.84
N SER A 244 21.26 -9.60 -16.55
CA SER A 244 22.58 -9.31 -17.09
C SER A 244 22.48 -8.19 -18.14
N GLY A 245 23.26 -7.13 -17.96
CA GLY A 245 23.17 -5.94 -18.82
C GLY A 245 21.80 -5.23 -18.80
N TYR A 246 21.07 -5.30 -17.67
CA TYR A 246 20.05 -4.30 -17.32
C TYR A 246 20.70 -3.15 -16.57
N THR A 247 20.45 -1.92 -17.02
CA THR A 247 20.90 -0.67 -16.40
C THR A 247 19.68 0.07 -15.86
N PRO A 248 19.50 0.20 -14.54
CA PRO A 248 18.47 1.06 -13.95
C PRO A 248 18.66 2.53 -14.33
N ILE A 249 17.59 3.33 -14.30
CA ILE A 249 17.71 4.79 -14.42
C ILE A 249 18.43 5.33 -13.18
N SER A 250 19.61 5.92 -13.39
CA SER A 250 20.48 6.44 -12.33
C SER A 250 20.26 7.92 -11.99
N SER A 251 19.27 8.56 -12.61
CA SER A 251 18.93 9.98 -12.38
C SER A 251 17.57 10.12 -11.71
N PHE A 252 17.58 10.73 -10.53
CA PHE A 252 16.41 10.97 -9.68
C PHE A 252 16.05 12.46 -9.59
N THR A 253 16.78 13.29 -10.35
CA THR A 253 16.75 14.75 -10.29
C THR A 253 16.71 15.37 -11.69
N GLY A 254 16.20 16.61 -11.77
CA GLY A 254 15.96 17.37 -12.99
C GLY A 254 14.49 17.33 -13.44
N ALA A 255 14.10 18.38 -14.17
CA ALA A 255 12.72 18.67 -14.57
C ALA A 255 11.99 17.54 -15.33
N HIS A 256 12.72 16.60 -15.94
CA HIS A 256 12.16 15.43 -16.63
C HIS A 256 11.77 14.26 -15.70
N VAL A 257 12.16 14.28 -14.42
CA VAL A 257 11.80 13.24 -13.43
C VAL A 257 10.89 13.80 -12.35
N GLU A 258 11.16 15.03 -11.90
CA GLU A 258 10.44 15.72 -10.84
C GLU A 258 9.05 16.22 -11.25
N HIS A 259 8.82 16.46 -12.55
CA HIS A 259 7.55 17.02 -13.06
C HIS A 259 6.74 16.03 -13.92
N GLU A 260 7.35 14.92 -14.35
CA GLU A 260 6.64 13.89 -15.11
C GLU A 260 5.65 13.11 -14.23
N TYR A 261 4.39 13.03 -14.69
CA TYR A 261 3.26 12.55 -13.90
C TYR A 261 2.37 11.57 -14.69
N ASP A 262 2.09 10.40 -14.12
CA ASP A 262 1.12 9.45 -14.66
C ASP A 262 -0.29 9.75 -14.15
N GLU A 263 -1.22 9.99 -15.07
CA GLU A 263 -2.64 10.17 -14.73
C GLU A 263 -3.32 8.89 -14.20
N GLN A 264 -2.81 7.68 -14.51
CA GLN A 264 -3.48 6.43 -14.12
C GLN A 264 -3.23 6.03 -12.66
N THR A 265 -2.02 6.25 -12.15
CA THR A 265 -1.64 6.02 -10.75
C THR A 265 -1.69 7.31 -9.93
N ARG A 266 -1.72 8.47 -10.60
CA ARG A 266 -1.67 9.80 -10.00
C ARG A 266 -0.35 10.08 -9.27
N LEU A 267 0.75 9.47 -9.74
CA LEU A 267 2.11 9.57 -9.20
C LEU A 267 3.10 10.26 -10.15
N SER A 268 4.15 10.83 -9.58
CA SER A 268 5.35 11.23 -10.35
C SER A 268 6.20 10.02 -10.71
N ARG A 269 7.12 10.16 -11.70
CA ARG A 269 8.15 9.12 -11.93
C ARG A 269 8.97 8.86 -10.65
N GLN A 270 9.28 9.89 -9.88
CA GLN A 270 10.03 9.79 -8.62
C GLN A 270 9.29 8.94 -7.56
N SER A 271 8.00 9.17 -7.32
CA SER A 271 7.19 8.35 -6.39
C SER A 271 7.07 6.89 -6.84
N MET A 272 6.91 6.65 -8.14
CA MET A 272 6.90 5.27 -8.68
C MET A 272 8.25 4.57 -8.45
N ILE A 273 9.37 5.27 -8.66
CA ILE A 273 10.72 4.77 -8.41
C ILE A 273 10.95 4.49 -6.91
N ALA A 274 10.57 5.42 -6.03
CA ALA A 274 10.68 5.24 -4.58
C ALA A 274 9.87 4.01 -4.11
N THR A 275 8.64 3.85 -4.62
CA THR A 275 7.80 2.68 -4.33
C THR A 275 8.45 1.37 -4.79
N MET A 276 9.03 1.34 -6.00
CA MET A 276 9.77 0.16 -6.48
C MET A 276 11.01 -0.13 -5.64
N TRP A 277 11.74 0.89 -5.21
CA TRP A 277 12.89 0.75 -4.32
C TRP A 277 12.50 0.14 -2.96
N THR A 278 11.42 0.60 -2.34
CA THR A 278 10.90 0.05 -1.08
C THR A 278 10.57 -1.43 -1.20
N ILE A 279 9.96 -1.87 -2.31
CA ILE A 279 9.69 -3.30 -2.52
C ILE A 279 11.00 -4.07 -2.78
N HIS A 280 11.95 -3.48 -3.52
CA HIS A 280 13.27 -4.07 -3.79
C HIS A 280 14.17 -4.19 -2.56
N SER A 281 14.10 -3.26 -1.60
CA SER A 281 14.85 -3.33 -0.34
C SER A 281 14.36 -4.45 0.58
N ARG A 282 13.10 -4.89 0.38
CA ARG A 282 12.39 -5.89 1.19
C ARG A 282 12.23 -5.49 2.66
N GLN A 283 12.16 -4.19 2.92
CA GLN A 283 11.85 -3.60 4.22
C GLN A 283 10.41 -3.09 4.18
N THR A 284 9.52 -3.69 4.97
CA THR A 284 8.10 -3.31 5.00
C THR A 284 7.95 -1.85 5.42
N PRO A 285 7.29 -1.00 4.59
CA PRO A 285 7.15 0.42 4.89
C PRO A 285 6.09 0.69 5.95
N ASN A 286 6.31 1.77 6.69
CA ASN A 286 5.29 2.43 7.51
C ASN A 286 4.21 3.01 6.58
N LEU A 287 3.10 2.30 6.38
CA LEU A 287 2.11 2.68 5.35
C LEU A 287 1.41 4.03 5.59
N TRP A 288 1.46 4.58 6.81
CA TRP A 288 0.98 5.93 7.11
C TRP A 288 1.92 7.05 6.61
N GLU A 289 3.16 6.74 6.26
CA GLU A 289 4.15 7.69 5.71
C GLU A 289 4.05 7.83 4.17
N MET A 290 3.26 6.97 3.53
CA MET A 290 3.06 6.94 2.07
C MET A 290 1.75 7.64 1.67
N ALA A 291 1.72 8.32 0.53
CA ALA A 291 0.47 8.89 0.02
C ALA A 291 -0.54 7.79 -0.42
N PRO A 292 -1.87 8.04 -0.43
CA PRO A 292 -2.88 7.06 -0.87
C PRO A 292 -2.58 6.45 -2.25
N GLN A 293 -2.05 7.26 -3.16
CA GLN A 293 -1.68 6.87 -4.51
C GLN A 293 -0.45 5.95 -4.54
N GLU A 294 0.50 6.17 -3.62
CA GLU A 294 1.72 5.38 -3.48
C GLU A 294 1.40 4.02 -2.86
N ILE A 295 0.56 3.97 -1.81
CA ILE A 295 0.03 2.71 -1.25
C ILE A 295 -0.76 1.94 -2.32
N SER A 296 -1.58 2.64 -3.10
CA SER A 296 -2.33 2.05 -4.22
C SER A 296 -1.39 1.39 -5.24
N PHE A 297 -0.30 2.07 -5.62
CA PHE A 297 0.70 1.57 -6.56
C PHE A 297 1.53 0.41 -5.96
N TYR A 298 1.96 0.54 -4.72
CA TYR A 298 2.67 -0.46 -3.91
C TYR A 298 1.90 -1.78 -3.87
N CYS A 299 0.66 -1.77 -3.40
CA CYS A 299 -0.18 -2.96 -3.34
C CYS A 299 -0.48 -3.54 -4.74
N LYS A 300 -0.64 -2.69 -5.78
CA LYS A 300 -0.81 -3.14 -7.18
C LYS A 300 0.46 -3.82 -7.74
N ILE A 301 1.67 -3.40 -7.34
CA ILE A 301 2.91 -4.11 -7.69
C ILE A 301 2.97 -5.44 -6.94
N CYS A 302 2.86 -5.45 -5.61
CA CYS A 302 2.95 -6.67 -4.81
C CYS A 302 1.92 -7.74 -5.27
N SER A 303 0.68 -7.31 -5.56
CA SER A 303 -0.36 -8.11 -6.22
C SER A 303 0.10 -8.80 -7.50
N CYS A 304 0.80 -8.08 -8.38
CA CYS A 304 1.27 -8.63 -9.66
C CYS A 304 2.41 -9.66 -9.52
N PHE A 305 3.12 -9.64 -8.39
CA PHE A 305 4.29 -10.48 -8.13
C PHE A 305 4.05 -11.58 -7.08
N GLY A 306 2.86 -11.66 -6.48
CA GLY A 306 2.58 -12.66 -5.44
C GLY A 306 3.13 -12.31 -4.05
N ILE A 307 3.61 -11.07 -3.87
CA ILE A 307 4.25 -10.60 -2.64
C ILE A 307 3.18 -10.20 -1.62
N ASP A 308 3.35 -10.61 -0.36
CA ASP A 308 2.59 -10.07 0.76
C ASP A 308 3.05 -8.64 1.07
N TYR A 309 2.17 -7.67 0.85
CA TYR A 309 2.47 -6.26 1.05
C TYR A 309 2.46 -5.83 2.53
N HIS A 310 2.14 -6.73 3.46
CA HIS A 310 2.30 -6.54 4.90
C HIS A 310 3.65 -7.02 5.44
N ARG A 311 4.44 -7.76 4.64
CA ARG A 311 5.67 -8.41 5.11
C ARG A 311 6.64 -8.70 3.97
N LEU A 312 7.29 -7.65 3.48
CA LEU A 312 8.23 -7.72 2.36
C LEU A 312 9.47 -8.57 2.67
N GLU A 313 9.82 -8.76 3.94
CA GLU A 313 10.97 -9.56 4.39
C GLU A 313 10.80 -11.05 4.01
N ALA A 314 9.56 -11.49 3.76
CA ALA A 314 9.25 -12.83 3.29
C ALA A 314 9.44 -13.01 1.77
N ALA A 315 9.59 -11.93 0.99
CA ALA A 315 9.81 -12.00 -0.45
C ALA A 315 11.22 -12.51 -0.78
N SER A 316 11.34 -13.35 -1.80
CA SER A 316 12.65 -13.79 -2.29
C SER A 316 13.29 -12.73 -3.19
N GLN A 317 14.61 -12.85 -3.41
CA GLN A 317 15.31 -11.93 -4.31
C GLN A 317 14.79 -12.04 -5.76
N ASP A 318 14.34 -13.22 -6.19
CA ASP A 318 13.70 -13.44 -7.50
C ASP A 318 12.39 -12.65 -7.61
N ASP A 319 11.62 -12.53 -6.52
CA ASP A 319 10.31 -11.88 -6.56
C ASP A 319 10.42 -10.36 -6.71
N VAL A 320 11.48 -9.75 -6.17
CA VAL A 320 11.67 -8.29 -6.20
C VAL A 320 12.65 -7.80 -7.25
N CYS A 321 13.43 -8.69 -7.92
CA CYS A 321 14.55 -8.28 -8.77
C CYS A 321 14.19 -7.31 -9.90
N LEU A 322 12.97 -7.37 -10.45
CA LEU A 322 12.50 -6.47 -11.52
C LEU A 322 12.17 -5.05 -11.03
N MET A 323 12.22 -4.83 -9.72
CA MET A 323 11.99 -3.52 -9.06
C MET A 323 13.32 -2.84 -8.70
N ASN A 324 14.45 -3.41 -9.14
CA ASN A 324 15.76 -2.79 -9.02
C ASN A 324 15.83 -1.48 -9.82
N VAL A 325 15.76 -0.36 -9.11
CA VAL A 325 15.88 1.01 -9.64
C VAL A 325 17.26 1.63 -9.36
N GLY A 326 18.27 0.84 -9.02
CA GLY A 326 19.66 1.30 -8.88
C GLY A 326 20.00 2.12 -7.62
N LEU A 327 19.03 2.40 -6.77
CA LEU A 327 19.22 3.14 -5.51
C LEU A 327 19.90 2.28 -4.42
N HIS A 328 20.87 2.89 -3.74
CA HIS A 328 21.44 2.42 -2.48
C HIS A 328 21.07 3.39 -1.33
N PRO A 329 20.99 2.91 -0.07
CA PRO A 329 20.42 3.66 1.06
C PRO A 329 21.34 4.78 1.62
N ARG A 330 21.89 5.63 0.75
CA ARG A 330 22.75 6.79 1.08
C ARG A 330 22.53 8.01 0.19
N SER A 331 21.42 8.06 -0.55
CA SER A 331 21.13 9.12 -1.53
C SER A 331 19.64 9.51 -1.53
N PHE A 332 19.15 9.88 -0.34
CA PHE A 332 18.00 10.73 -0.10
C PHE A 332 18.44 11.78 0.94
#